data_AF-A0A2N5Z072-F1
#
_entry.id   AF-A0A2N5Z072-F1
#
_cell.length_a   1.000
_cell.length_b   1.000
_cell.length_c   1.000
_cell.angle_alpha   90.00
_cell.angle_beta   90.00
_cell.angle_gamma   90.00
#
_symmetry.space_group_name_H-M   'P 1'
#
loop_
_entity.id
_entity.type
_entity.pdbx_description
1 polymer ?
#
loop_
_entity_poly.entity_id
_entity_poly.type
_entity_poly.pdbx_seq_one_letter_code
_entity_poly.pdbx_strand_id
1 'polypeptide(L)'
;MYNTTPTLDIDNNLGYLASGVGPGVYEVSINGLDKNTEYYFRAYAINSSGIAYGDVISASTIEYDNCGVLFDDRNGKVYETVIIGSQCWMAENLKYLPEVTGNDAEWYSTDPRYAVYDYDDIANSTIYALSNPNYGDYGVLYNWYAAIDACPEGWHLPDTLEWSFMFKEIQDNFGIENINDEYGMGNSLKSCRQGATPLQCECEVNDQPRWEYYNDECYGTNLFGFSALPGGIRHYLSGNFGDNGYVSYMWSATPLDEIDAFCYYMHSGLGDIRRYEREKEYGFSIRCVKDLSEDTEEPEIITYTPTDVTLTSALIG
;
A
#
# COMPACT_ATOMS: atom_id res chain seq x y z
N MET A 1 -7.80 6.37 27.80
CA MET A 1 -7.24 5.09 28.29
C MET A 1 -7.89 3.96 27.52
N TYR A 2 -7.26 2.79 27.50
CA TYR A 2 -7.76 1.64 26.74
C TYR A 2 -7.52 0.29 27.45
N ASN A 3 -8.32 -0.72 27.09
CA ASN A 3 -8.24 -2.09 27.60
C ASN A 3 -8.87 -3.06 26.59
N THR A 4 -8.63 -4.37 26.71
CA THR A 4 -9.35 -5.42 25.96
C THR A 4 -10.60 -5.92 26.70
N THR A 5 -10.95 -5.25 27.81
CA THR A 5 -12.17 -5.52 28.58
C THR A 5 -13.00 -4.24 28.76
N PRO A 6 -14.34 -4.34 28.79
CA PRO A 6 -15.23 -3.19 28.89
C PRO A 6 -15.20 -2.48 30.25
N THR A 7 -14.67 -3.15 31.27
CA THR A 7 -14.53 -2.61 32.63
C THR A 7 -13.19 -1.91 32.78
N LEU A 8 -13.07 -0.66 32.29
CA LEU A 8 -11.83 0.11 32.37
C LEU A 8 -11.93 1.39 33.20
N ASP A 9 -10.90 1.60 34.02
CA ASP A 9 -10.67 2.79 34.86
C ASP A 9 -9.16 3.09 34.96
N ILE A 10 -8.78 4.08 35.78
CA ILE A 10 -7.38 4.50 35.95
C ILE A 10 -6.47 3.39 36.51
N ASP A 11 -7.04 2.40 37.21
CA ASP A 11 -6.31 1.29 37.82
C ASP A 11 -6.41 0.01 36.97
N ASN A 12 -7.48 -0.15 36.18
CA ASN A 12 -7.70 -1.27 35.26
C ASN A 12 -7.65 -0.83 33.80
N ASN A 13 -6.45 -0.60 33.28
CA ASN A 13 -6.21 -0.31 31.88
C ASN A 13 -4.90 -0.97 31.41
N LEU A 14 -4.80 -1.18 30.09
CA LEU A 14 -3.56 -1.59 29.43
C LEU A 14 -2.65 -0.40 29.15
N GLY A 15 -3.23 0.80 29.07
CA GLY A 15 -2.50 2.05 28.99
C GLY A 15 -3.42 3.28 28.99
N TYR A 16 -2.83 4.43 29.28
CA TYR A 16 -3.49 5.72 29.18
C TYR A 16 -2.50 6.79 28.73
N LEU A 17 -3.03 7.81 28.05
CA LEU A 17 -2.29 8.93 27.50
C LEU A 17 -2.93 10.21 28.04
N ALA A 18 -2.11 11.17 28.44
CA ALA A 18 -2.55 12.48 28.91
C ALA A 18 -2.57 13.46 27.73
N SER A 19 -3.74 14.04 27.43
CA SER A 19 -3.93 14.93 26.27
C SER A 19 -3.84 16.43 26.60
N GLY A 20 -3.88 16.80 27.89
CA GLY A 20 -3.72 18.19 28.31
C GLY A 20 -4.44 18.55 29.62
N VAL A 21 -4.48 19.85 29.92
CA VAL A 21 -5.15 20.43 31.10
C VAL A 21 -6.11 21.53 30.66
N GLY A 22 -7.30 21.55 31.25
CA GLY A 22 -8.30 22.59 31.02
C GLY A 22 -9.52 22.10 30.21
N PRO A 23 -10.50 22.98 29.96
CA PRO A 23 -11.59 22.68 29.04
C PRO A 23 -11.12 22.75 27.59
N GLY A 24 -11.51 21.79 26.77
CA GLY A 24 -11.16 21.76 25.34
C GLY A 24 -11.55 20.46 24.66
N VAL A 25 -11.33 20.40 23.35
CA VAL A 25 -11.34 19.15 22.58
C VAL A 25 -9.91 18.62 22.57
N TYR A 26 -9.78 17.32 22.76
CA TYR A 26 -8.53 16.61 22.99
C TYR A 26 -8.51 15.37 22.11
N GLU A 27 -7.46 15.22 21.33
CA GLU A 27 -7.22 14.07 20.45
C GLU A 27 -5.97 13.33 20.91
N VAL A 28 -5.99 12.00 20.74
CA VAL A 28 -4.94 11.11 21.21
C VAL A 28 -4.85 9.93 20.25
N SER A 29 -3.65 9.67 19.72
CA SER A 29 -3.34 8.49 18.92
C SER A 29 -2.82 7.37 19.82
N ILE A 30 -3.36 6.16 19.67
CA ILE A 30 -2.95 4.97 20.41
C ILE A 30 -2.34 3.99 19.40
N ASN A 31 -1.04 3.74 19.55
CA ASN A 31 -0.26 2.84 18.67
C ASN A 31 0.05 1.53 19.40
N GLY A 32 0.60 0.54 18.68
CA GLY A 32 1.07 -0.73 19.24
C GLY A 32 -0.04 -1.67 19.72
N LEU A 33 -1.26 -1.50 19.20
CA LEU A 33 -2.38 -2.39 19.51
C LEU A 33 -2.23 -3.71 18.75
N ASP A 34 -2.59 -4.82 19.40
CA ASP A 34 -2.59 -6.14 18.77
C ASP A 34 -3.62 -6.15 17.64
N LYS A 35 -3.30 -6.74 16.49
CA LYS A 35 -4.24 -6.91 15.36
C LYS A 35 -5.42 -7.82 15.73
N ASN A 36 -6.52 -7.73 14.98
CA ASN A 36 -7.75 -8.50 15.22
C ASN A 36 -8.23 -8.50 16.69
N THR A 37 -8.12 -7.37 17.37
CA THR A 37 -8.38 -7.29 18.80
C THR A 37 -9.37 -6.17 19.08
N GLU A 38 -10.47 -6.52 19.74
CA GLU A 38 -11.42 -5.53 20.23
C GLU A 38 -10.83 -4.79 21.44
N TYR A 39 -10.77 -3.47 21.34
CA TYR A 39 -10.38 -2.58 22.41
C TYR A 39 -11.54 -1.70 22.84
N TYR A 40 -11.57 -1.44 24.14
CA TYR A 40 -12.48 -0.52 24.80
C TYR A 40 -11.70 0.73 25.17
N PHE A 41 -12.28 1.88 24.88
CA PHE A 41 -11.69 3.19 25.12
C PHE A 41 -12.59 3.99 26.03
N ARG A 42 -11.95 4.79 26.88
CA ARG A 42 -12.67 5.67 27.80
C ARG A 42 -11.87 6.94 28.05
N ALA A 43 -12.54 8.07 27.89
CA ALA A 43 -12.00 9.37 28.27
C ALA A 43 -12.10 9.57 29.79
N TYR A 44 -11.15 10.29 30.39
CA TYR A 44 -11.16 10.63 31.80
C TYR A 44 -10.66 12.06 32.03
N ALA A 45 -11.10 12.68 33.12
CA ALA A 45 -10.64 13.99 33.56
C ALA A 45 -10.38 13.97 35.07
N ILE A 46 -9.27 14.56 35.51
CA ILE A 46 -8.85 14.58 36.91
C ILE A 46 -8.85 16.02 37.42
N ASN A 47 -9.48 16.27 38.57
CA ASN A 47 -9.37 17.53 39.29
C ASN A 47 -9.14 17.28 40.80
N SER A 48 -9.10 18.35 41.59
CA SER A 48 -8.90 18.26 43.05
C SER A 48 -9.98 17.46 43.79
N SER A 49 -11.15 17.27 43.18
CA SER A 49 -12.29 16.54 43.75
C SER A 49 -12.32 15.06 43.35
N GLY A 50 -11.50 14.64 42.38
CA GLY A 50 -11.41 13.25 41.93
C GLY A 50 -11.36 13.09 40.41
N ILE A 51 -11.70 11.88 39.95
CA ILE A 51 -11.68 11.48 38.55
C ILE A 51 -13.12 11.35 38.05
N ALA A 52 -13.42 12.01 36.94
CA ALA A 52 -14.63 11.79 36.16
C ALA A 52 -14.31 10.98 34.91
N TYR A 53 -15.23 10.10 34.52
CA TYR A 53 -15.07 9.25 33.34
C TYR A 53 -16.19 9.52 32.34
N GLY A 54 -15.84 9.48 31.06
CA GLY A 54 -16.82 9.48 29.97
C GLY A 54 -17.44 8.10 29.73
N ASP A 55 -18.21 8.03 28.66
CA ASP A 55 -18.76 6.77 28.16
C ASP A 55 -17.65 5.85 27.67
N VAL A 56 -17.91 4.54 27.73
CA VAL A 56 -17.07 3.53 27.12
C VAL A 56 -17.47 3.39 25.67
N ILE A 57 -16.50 3.53 24.77
CA ILE A 57 -16.65 3.18 23.36
C ILE A 57 -15.74 1.99 23.07
N SER A 58 -15.96 1.32 21.95
CA SER A 58 -15.20 0.15 21.53
C SER A 58 -14.91 0.24 20.04
N ALA A 59 -13.74 -0.26 19.64
CA ALA A 59 -13.34 -0.45 18.25
C ALA A 59 -12.41 -1.67 18.18
N SER A 60 -12.40 -2.36 17.05
CA SER A 60 -11.47 -3.46 16.80
C SER A 60 -10.31 -2.99 15.93
N THR A 61 -9.11 -3.43 16.25
CA THR A 61 -7.98 -3.35 15.31
C THR A 61 -8.20 -4.32 14.15
N ILE A 62 -7.67 -3.95 12.99
CA ILE A 62 -7.88 -4.70 11.75
C ILE A 62 -7.04 -5.99 11.79
N GLU A 63 -7.59 -7.12 11.34
CA GLU A 63 -6.78 -8.20 10.75
C GLU A 63 -6.73 -7.96 9.25
N TYR A 64 -5.54 -7.94 8.66
CA TYR A 64 -5.47 -8.00 7.20
C TYR A 64 -5.68 -9.44 6.80
N ASP A 65 -6.86 -9.73 6.26
CA ASP A 65 -7.09 -11.00 5.60
C ASP A 65 -6.09 -11.13 4.45
N ASN A 66 -5.44 -12.28 4.35
CA ASN A 66 -4.66 -12.63 3.17
C ASN A 66 -5.54 -13.48 2.24
N CYS A 67 -5.25 -13.40 0.95
CA CYS A 67 -5.87 -14.24 -0.06
C CYS A 67 -4.97 -15.46 -0.37
N GLY A 68 -4.23 -15.93 0.64
CA GLY A 68 -3.23 -16.98 0.55
C GLY A 68 -1.84 -16.45 0.19
N VAL A 69 -0.97 -17.36 -0.25
CA VAL A 69 0.34 -17.01 -0.79
C VAL A 69 0.32 -17.12 -2.31
N LEU A 70 0.98 -16.19 -3.00
CA LEU A 70 1.23 -16.30 -4.43
C LEU A 70 2.51 -17.11 -4.60
N PHE A 71 2.45 -18.24 -5.29
CA PHE A 71 3.63 -18.97 -5.74
C PHE A 71 3.86 -18.69 -7.24
N ASP A 72 4.99 -18.06 -7.56
CA ASP A 72 5.43 -17.82 -8.93
C ASP A 72 6.33 -18.98 -9.38
N ASP A 73 5.78 -19.88 -10.18
CA ASP A 73 6.46 -21.09 -10.66
C ASP A 73 7.61 -20.78 -11.64
N ARG A 74 7.61 -19.59 -12.25
CA ARG A 74 8.64 -19.16 -13.22
C ARG A 74 9.98 -18.91 -12.55
N ASN A 75 9.99 -18.55 -11.27
CA ASN A 75 11.22 -18.25 -10.51
C ASN A 75 11.27 -18.92 -9.11
N GLY A 76 10.23 -19.67 -8.74
CA GLY A 76 10.12 -20.34 -7.45
C GLY A 76 9.93 -19.40 -6.26
N LYS A 77 9.53 -18.15 -6.48
CA LYS A 77 9.30 -17.17 -5.40
C LYS A 77 7.90 -17.34 -4.81
N VAL A 78 7.82 -17.16 -3.50
CA VAL A 78 6.57 -17.10 -2.77
C VAL A 78 6.41 -15.66 -2.31
N TYR A 79 5.25 -15.08 -2.56
CA TYR A 79 4.91 -13.72 -2.17
C TYR A 79 3.72 -13.76 -1.21
N GLU A 80 3.82 -13.01 -0.13
CA GLU A 80 2.67 -12.72 0.72
C GLU A 80 1.67 -11.85 -0.04
N THR A 81 0.39 -11.99 0.33
CA THR A 81 -0.71 -11.24 -0.30
C THR A 81 -1.61 -10.64 0.77
N VAL A 82 -2.37 -9.64 0.39
CA VAL A 82 -3.31 -8.96 1.27
C VAL A 82 -4.59 -8.60 0.56
N ILE A 83 -5.71 -8.74 1.27
CA ILE A 83 -7.02 -8.31 0.79
C ILE A 83 -7.22 -6.84 1.18
N ILE A 84 -7.53 -6.00 0.19
CA ILE A 84 -7.95 -4.62 0.40
C ILE A 84 -9.23 -4.42 -0.41
N GLY A 85 -10.35 -4.26 0.30
CA GLY A 85 -11.67 -4.31 -0.33
C GLY A 85 -11.96 -5.70 -0.91
N SER A 86 -12.37 -5.75 -2.17
CA SER A 86 -12.59 -7.00 -2.94
C SER A 86 -11.34 -7.46 -3.72
N GLN A 87 -10.19 -6.82 -3.53
CA GLN A 87 -9.00 -7.06 -4.33
C GLN A 87 -7.89 -7.74 -3.53
N CYS A 88 -7.22 -8.68 -4.18
CA CYS A 88 -6.07 -9.39 -3.64
C CYS A 88 -4.78 -8.77 -4.20
N TRP A 89 -4.00 -8.13 -3.34
CA TRP A 89 -2.78 -7.41 -3.70
C TRP A 89 -1.52 -8.14 -3.23
N MET A 90 -0.44 -8.08 -4.02
CA MET A 90 0.88 -8.50 -3.51
C MET A 90 1.34 -7.60 -2.36
N ALA A 91 1.85 -8.20 -1.29
CA ALA A 91 2.40 -7.50 -0.12
C ALA A 91 3.91 -7.19 -0.24
N GLU A 92 4.56 -7.56 -1.34
CA GLU A 92 5.90 -7.08 -1.70
C GLU A 92 6.03 -6.82 -3.21
N ASN A 93 7.09 -6.13 -3.64
CA ASN A 93 7.36 -5.88 -5.05
C ASN A 93 7.70 -7.18 -5.80
N LEU A 94 7.26 -7.33 -7.05
CA LEU A 94 7.54 -8.50 -7.87
C LEU A 94 9.05 -8.65 -8.15
N LYS A 95 9.56 -9.88 -8.05
CA LYS A 95 10.98 -10.25 -8.24
C LYS A 95 11.22 -11.15 -9.46
N TYR A 96 10.36 -11.06 -10.47
CA TYR A 96 10.51 -11.80 -11.71
C TYR A 96 11.58 -11.16 -12.60
N LEU A 97 12.68 -11.88 -12.81
CA LEU A 97 13.86 -11.38 -13.53
C LEU A 97 14.29 -12.39 -14.60
N PRO A 98 13.64 -12.43 -15.77
CA PRO A 98 14.01 -13.36 -16.84
C PRO A 98 15.38 -13.00 -17.47
N GLU A 99 15.66 -11.71 -17.55
CA GLU A 99 16.93 -11.15 -18.03
C GLU A 99 17.21 -9.82 -17.31
N VAL A 100 18.39 -9.25 -17.54
CA VAL A 100 18.75 -7.93 -16.99
C VAL A 100 19.26 -7.06 -18.13
N THR A 101 18.78 -5.83 -18.21
CA THR A 101 19.27 -4.80 -19.14
C THR A 101 19.98 -3.70 -18.34
N GLY A 102 21.18 -4.03 -17.84
CA GLY A 102 21.91 -3.26 -16.82
C GLY A 102 22.96 -2.28 -17.34
N ASN A 103 23.56 -2.50 -18.51
CA ASN A 103 24.67 -1.66 -19.01
C ASN A 103 24.30 -0.73 -20.19
N ASP A 104 23.11 -0.85 -20.77
CA ASP A 104 22.70 0.01 -21.87
C ASP A 104 22.08 1.31 -21.33
N ALA A 105 22.75 2.43 -21.63
CA ALA A 105 22.39 3.77 -21.18
C ALA A 105 21.03 4.26 -21.72
N GLU A 106 20.40 3.56 -22.66
CA GLU A 106 19.16 4.01 -23.28
C GLU A 106 18.14 2.89 -23.31
N TRP A 107 17.24 2.88 -22.32
CA TRP A 107 16.00 2.09 -22.39
C TRP A 107 14.99 2.67 -23.39
N TYR A 108 15.42 3.55 -24.30
CA TYR A 108 14.61 4.19 -25.35
C TYR A 108 14.16 3.16 -26.39
N SER A 109 13.22 2.31 -26.01
CA SER A 109 12.82 1.09 -26.69
C SER A 109 11.47 0.63 -26.16
N THR A 110 10.66 0.08 -27.06
CA THR A 110 9.40 -0.59 -26.71
C THR A 110 9.60 -2.05 -26.30
N ASP A 111 10.84 -2.55 -26.31
CA ASP A 111 11.14 -3.91 -25.87
C ASP A 111 11.06 -3.97 -24.33
N PRO A 112 10.67 -5.11 -23.74
CA PRO A 112 10.75 -5.33 -22.30
C PRO A 112 12.17 -5.09 -21.76
N ARG A 113 12.27 -4.37 -20.65
CA ARG A 113 13.53 -4.07 -19.96
C ARG A 113 13.39 -4.29 -18.46
N TYR A 114 14.45 -4.85 -17.87
CA TYR A 114 14.49 -5.24 -16.46
C TYR A 114 15.80 -4.77 -15.84
N ALA A 115 15.77 -4.27 -14.61
CA ALA A 115 16.95 -3.91 -13.87
C ALA A 115 16.83 -4.29 -12.40
N VAL A 116 17.98 -4.50 -11.77
CA VAL A 116 18.11 -4.55 -10.32
C VAL A 116 18.82 -3.26 -9.89
N TYR A 117 18.33 -2.60 -8.85
CA TYR A 117 18.88 -1.33 -8.40
C TYR A 117 20.39 -1.48 -8.08
N ASP A 118 21.21 -0.54 -8.57
CA ASP A 118 22.67 -0.52 -8.38
C ASP A 118 23.37 -1.82 -8.82
N TYR A 119 22.76 -2.57 -9.75
CA TYR A 119 23.43 -3.66 -10.45
C TYR A 119 23.93 -3.15 -11.80
N ASP A 120 25.24 -3.11 -11.95
CA ASP A 120 25.93 -2.77 -13.19
C ASP A 120 26.97 -3.85 -13.52
N ASP A 121 26.73 -4.57 -14.61
CA ASP A 121 27.62 -5.59 -15.14
C ASP A 121 27.57 -5.53 -16.67
N ILE A 122 28.74 -5.38 -17.29
CA ILE A 122 28.88 -5.32 -18.75
C ILE A 122 28.36 -6.58 -19.45
N ALA A 123 28.35 -7.71 -18.75
CA ALA A 123 27.85 -8.98 -19.27
C ALA A 123 26.34 -9.17 -19.08
N ASN A 124 25.64 -8.25 -18.38
CA ASN A 124 24.22 -8.35 -18.05
C ASN A 124 23.86 -9.74 -17.46
N SER A 125 24.70 -10.25 -16.56
CA SER A 125 24.56 -11.60 -15.99
C SER A 125 23.38 -11.69 -15.01
N THR A 126 22.28 -12.33 -15.41
CA THR A 126 21.13 -12.58 -14.51
C THR A 126 21.54 -13.29 -13.22
N ILE A 127 22.53 -14.18 -13.25
CA ILE A 127 23.01 -14.89 -12.06
C ILE A 127 23.60 -13.91 -11.02
N TYR A 128 24.36 -12.92 -11.48
CA TYR A 128 24.93 -11.92 -10.58
C TYR A 128 23.90 -10.90 -10.12
N ALA A 129 22.95 -10.53 -10.97
CA ALA A 129 21.84 -9.68 -10.57
C ALA A 129 20.96 -10.34 -9.50
N LEU A 130 20.65 -11.63 -9.63
CA LEU A 130 19.91 -12.41 -8.63
C LEU A 130 20.66 -12.53 -7.30
N SER A 131 21.99 -12.38 -7.31
CA SER A 131 22.83 -12.39 -6.12
C SER A 131 23.05 -11.00 -5.51
N ASN A 132 22.58 -9.94 -6.19
CA ASN A 132 22.70 -8.57 -5.69
C ASN A 132 21.74 -8.37 -4.50
N PRO A 133 22.19 -7.81 -3.36
CA PRO A 133 21.33 -7.55 -2.21
C PRO A 133 20.06 -6.76 -2.55
N ASN A 134 20.14 -5.77 -3.45
CA ASN A 134 19.00 -4.95 -3.85
C ASN A 134 17.90 -5.76 -4.56
N TYR A 135 18.24 -6.87 -5.23
CA TYR A 135 17.23 -7.79 -5.76
C TYR A 135 16.42 -8.44 -4.63
N GLY A 136 17.09 -8.84 -3.55
CA GLY A 136 16.43 -9.38 -2.36
C GLY A 136 15.57 -8.33 -1.65
N ASP A 137 16.13 -7.13 -1.47
CA ASP A 137 15.54 -6.06 -0.67
C ASP A 137 14.38 -5.36 -1.39
N TYR A 138 14.56 -4.99 -2.65
CA TYR A 138 13.64 -4.13 -3.39
C TYR A 138 12.98 -4.78 -4.60
N GLY A 139 13.57 -5.88 -5.08
CA GLY A 139 13.09 -6.60 -6.26
C GLY A 139 13.63 -6.04 -7.57
N VAL A 140 12.75 -5.93 -8.55
CA VAL A 140 13.12 -5.61 -9.94
C VAL A 140 12.43 -4.32 -10.37
N LEU A 141 13.13 -3.54 -11.18
CA LEU A 141 12.61 -2.37 -11.88
C LEU A 141 12.30 -2.77 -13.32
N TYR A 142 11.07 -2.54 -13.74
CA TYR A 142 10.53 -2.90 -15.05
C TYR A 142 10.25 -1.62 -15.83
N ASN A 143 10.56 -1.59 -17.12
CA ASN A 143 9.86 -0.65 -17.98
C ASN A 143 8.39 -1.06 -18.13
N TRP A 144 7.53 -0.16 -18.57
CA TRP A 144 6.10 -0.43 -18.66
C TRP A 144 5.80 -1.62 -19.59
N TYR A 145 6.56 -1.75 -20.69
CA TYR A 145 6.45 -2.87 -21.63
C TYR A 145 6.76 -4.23 -20.99
N ALA A 146 7.73 -4.30 -20.06
CA ALA A 146 7.95 -5.49 -19.26
C ALA A 146 6.88 -5.66 -18.17
N ALA A 147 6.42 -4.56 -17.57
CA ALA A 147 5.48 -4.56 -16.45
C ALA A 147 4.12 -5.19 -16.80
N ILE A 148 3.58 -4.89 -17.99
CA ILE A 148 2.26 -5.38 -18.42
C ILE A 148 2.18 -6.90 -18.54
N ASP A 149 3.31 -7.57 -18.78
CA ASP A 149 3.40 -9.02 -18.96
C ASP A 149 4.14 -9.74 -17.81
N ALA A 150 4.57 -9.00 -16.78
CA ALA A 150 5.42 -9.56 -15.73
C ALA A 150 4.65 -10.36 -14.67
N CYS A 151 3.37 -10.09 -14.46
CA CYS A 151 2.58 -10.78 -13.44
C CYS A 151 2.35 -12.27 -13.76
N PRO A 152 2.35 -13.16 -12.74
CA PRO A 152 2.15 -14.60 -12.93
C PRO A 152 0.71 -14.92 -13.33
N GLU A 153 0.46 -16.14 -13.81
CA GLU A 153 -0.87 -16.56 -14.26
C GLU A 153 -1.94 -16.36 -13.17
N GLY A 154 -3.09 -15.81 -13.57
CA GLY A 154 -4.20 -15.48 -12.66
C GLY A 154 -4.01 -14.19 -11.86
N TRP A 155 -2.93 -13.45 -12.11
CA TRP A 155 -2.65 -12.13 -11.57
C TRP A 155 -2.27 -11.17 -12.71
N HIS A 156 -2.48 -9.88 -12.51
CA HIS A 156 -2.16 -8.87 -13.52
C HIS A 156 -1.62 -7.59 -12.89
N LEU A 157 -1.03 -6.73 -13.72
CA LEU A 157 -0.58 -5.40 -13.30
C LEU A 157 -1.82 -4.52 -13.06
N PRO A 158 -1.95 -3.84 -11.92
CA PRO A 158 -3.15 -3.09 -11.57
C PRO A 158 -3.40 -1.93 -12.53
N ASP A 159 -4.62 -1.80 -13.01
CA ASP A 159 -5.05 -0.63 -13.78
C ASP A 159 -5.49 0.53 -12.86
N THR A 160 -5.77 1.69 -13.44
CA THR A 160 -6.18 2.88 -12.67
C THR A 160 -7.55 2.75 -11.99
N LEU A 161 -8.42 1.85 -12.45
CA LEU A 161 -9.71 1.57 -11.80
C LEU A 161 -9.47 0.76 -10.52
N GLU A 162 -8.63 -0.26 -10.60
CA GLU A 162 -8.26 -1.11 -9.45
C GLU A 162 -7.62 -0.31 -8.33
N TRP A 163 -6.66 0.57 -8.65
CA TRP A 163 -6.13 1.52 -7.68
C TRP A 163 -7.20 2.43 -7.07
N SER A 164 -8.14 2.92 -7.90
CA SER A 164 -9.22 3.79 -7.44
C SER A 164 -10.20 3.05 -6.52
N PHE A 165 -10.48 1.78 -6.80
CA PHE A 165 -11.27 0.91 -5.94
C PHE A 165 -10.59 0.71 -4.60
N MET A 166 -9.30 0.35 -4.58
CA MET A 166 -8.53 0.23 -3.33
C MET A 166 -8.61 1.50 -2.49
N PHE A 167 -8.43 2.67 -3.09
CA PHE A 167 -8.51 3.95 -2.37
C PHE A 167 -9.90 4.23 -1.82
N LYS A 168 -10.95 3.95 -2.60
CA LYS A 168 -12.33 4.11 -2.19
C LYS A 168 -12.67 3.21 -1.01
N GLU A 169 -12.26 1.94 -1.06
CA GLU A 169 -12.47 0.98 0.02
C GLU A 169 -11.76 1.40 1.31
N ILE A 170 -10.54 1.94 1.20
CA ILE A 170 -9.83 2.51 2.33
C ILE A 170 -10.56 3.72 2.90
N GLN A 171 -11.05 4.63 2.06
CA GLN A 171 -11.74 5.83 2.49
C GLN A 171 -13.11 5.51 3.12
N ASP A 172 -13.94 4.69 2.48
CA ASP A 172 -15.32 4.44 2.91
C ASP A 172 -15.39 3.61 4.20
N ASN A 173 -14.48 2.64 4.36
CA ASN A 173 -14.50 1.73 5.50
C ASN A 173 -13.66 2.22 6.69
N PHE A 174 -12.62 3.03 6.45
CA PHE A 174 -11.66 3.45 7.48
C PHE A 174 -11.54 4.96 7.66
N GLY A 175 -12.17 5.78 6.80
CA GLY A 175 -12.11 7.23 6.88
C GLY A 175 -10.73 7.82 6.57
N ILE A 176 -9.83 7.04 5.94
CA ILE A 176 -8.48 7.47 5.59
C ILE A 176 -8.52 8.15 4.22
N GLU A 177 -8.31 9.46 4.21
CA GLU A 177 -8.28 10.26 2.99
C GLU A 177 -6.90 10.23 2.32
N ASN A 178 -6.87 10.42 1.00
CA ASN A 178 -5.61 10.58 0.27
C ASN A 178 -5.13 12.04 0.36
N ILE A 179 -4.61 12.41 1.52
CA ILE A 179 -4.12 13.75 1.86
C ILE A 179 -2.67 13.70 2.33
N ASN A 180 -1.94 14.79 2.15
CA ASN A 180 -0.52 14.88 2.53
C ASN A 180 -0.38 15.29 4.00
N ASP A 181 -0.69 14.37 4.91
CA ASP A 181 -0.48 14.52 6.35
C ASP A 181 -0.07 13.18 7.01
N GLU A 182 0.15 13.19 8.32
CA GLU A 182 0.62 12.00 9.04
C GLU A 182 -0.35 10.80 8.97
N TYR A 183 -1.65 11.03 8.73
CA TYR A 183 -2.70 10.02 8.64
C TYR A 183 -3.09 9.68 7.20
N GLY A 184 -2.41 10.26 6.22
CA GLY A 184 -2.72 10.10 4.81
C GLY A 184 -2.62 8.67 4.32
N MET A 185 -3.40 8.37 3.28
CA MET A 185 -3.46 7.05 2.65
C MET A 185 -2.10 6.52 2.14
N GLY A 186 -1.17 7.40 1.77
CA GLY A 186 0.20 6.99 1.44
C GLY A 186 0.91 6.37 2.65
N ASN A 187 0.84 6.99 3.83
CA ASN A 187 1.46 6.45 5.05
C ASN A 187 0.83 5.11 5.48
N SER A 188 -0.47 4.93 5.27
CA SER A 188 -1.14 3.67 5.60
C SER A 188 -0.72 2.49 4.70
N LEU A 189 -0.33 2.75 3.46
CA LEU A 189 0.08 1.71 2.49
C LEU A 189 1.59 1.40 2.50
N LYS A 190 2.42 2.35 2.93
CA LYS A 190 3.87 2.14 3.04
C LYS A 190 4.23 1.12 4.11
N SER A 191 5.30 0.37 3.87
CA SER A 191 5.93 -0.45 4.90
C SER A 191 6.28 0.39 6.13
N CYS A 192 6.07 -0.15 7.33
CA CYS A 192 6.45 0.54 8.57
C CYS A 192 7.97 0.59 8.76
N ARG A 193 8.75 -0.21 8.00
CA ARG A 193 10.21 -0.24 8.09
C ARG A 193 10.79 1.12 7.72
N GLN A 194 11.37 1.80 8.70
CA GLN A 194 11.95 3.13 8.53
C GLN A 194 13.28 3.28 9.28
N GLY A 195 14.13 4.19 8.78
CA GLY A 195 15.39 4.53 9.44
C GLY A 195 15.15 5.24 10.77
N ALA A 196 16.18 5.26 11.62
CA ALA A 196 16.11 5.86 12.96
C ALA A 196 15.62 7.32 12.89
N THR A 197 14.50 7.59 13.54
CA THR A 197 13.89 8.93 13.64
C THR A 197 14.02 9.44 15.08
N PRO A 198 14.07 10.76 15.31
CA PRO A 198 13.97 11.30 16.67
C PRO A 198 12.61 11.05 17.34
N LEU A 199 11.59 10.64 16.58
CA LEU A 199 10.25 10.35 17.07
C LEU A 199 10.05 8.92 17.63
N GLN A 200 11.04 8.03 17.48
CA GLN A 200 10.92 6.60 17.87
C GLN A 200 9.70 5.94 17.24
N CYS A 201 9.59 6.04 15.92
CA CYS A 201 8.47 5.48 15.18
C CYS A 201 8.42 3.95 15.30
N GLU A 202 7.24 3.37 15.05
CA GLU A 202 7.11 1.91 15.02
C GLU A 202 7.94 1.30 13.88
N CYS A 203 8.43 0.08 14.10
CA CYS A 203 9.22 -0.70 13.14
C CYS A 203 10.55 -0.05 12.68
N GLU A 204 11.18 0.80 13.49
CA GLU A 204 12.52 1.31 13.19
C GLU A 204 13.54 0.18 13.01
N VAL A 205 14.25 0.20 11.88
CA VAL A 205 15.26 -0.80 11.51
C VAL A 205 16.45 -0.12 10.87
N ASN A 206 17.65 -0.67 11.08
CA ASN A 206 18.85 -0.21 10.39
C ASN A 206 19.03 -0.90 9.04
N ASP A 207 18.57 -2.15 8.93
CA ASP A 207 18.76 -2.99 7.75
C ASP A 207 17.78 -2.62 6.64
N GLN A 208 18.28 -2.59 5.41
CA GLN A 208 17.45 -2.50 4.21
C GLN A 208 16.60 -3.77 4.04
N PRO A 209 15.46 -3.70 3.33
CA PRO A 209 14.84 -2.50 2.75
C PRO A 209 14.10 -1.65 3.79
N ARG A 210 14.12 -0.32 3.66
CA ARG A 210 13.37 0.60 4.54
C ARG A 210 13.22 1.99 3.92
N TRP A 211 12.28 2.77 4.44
CA TRP A 211 12.19 4.21 4.17
C TRP A 211 13.33 4.96 4.87
N GLU A 212 13.99 5.84 4.11
CA GLU A 212 15.04 6.74 4.60
C GLU A 212 14.43 7.97 5.26
N TYR A 213 15.11 8.43 6.31
CA TYR A 213 14.67 9.54 7.15
C TYR A 213 14.44 10.84 6.36
N TYR A 214 13.33 11.51 6.66
CA TYR A 214 12.92 12.81 6.14
C TYR A 214 12.24 13.65 7.23
N ASN A 215 12.87 14.72 7.72
CA ASN A 215 12.25 15.77 8.54
C ASN A 215 11.39 15.32 9.75
N ASP A 216 11.92 14.48 10.65
CA ASP A 216 11.30 14.18 11.95
C ASP A 216 9.83 13.71 11.89
N GLU A 217 9.48 12.83 10.94
CA GLU A 217 8.12 12.28 10.76
C GLU A 217 8.16 10.74 10.75
N CYS A 218 7.03 10.08 11.00
CA CYS A 218 6.88 8.65 10.75
C CYS A 218 6.30 8.42 9.35
N TYR A 219 6.97 7.61 8.54
CA TYR A 219 6.73 7.58 7.08
C TYR A 219 5.80 6.47 6.63
N GLY A 220 5.53 5.47 7.47
CA GLY A 220 4.70 4.33 7.11
C GLY A 220 4.18 3.63 8.35
N THR A 221 2.91 3.23 8.31
CA THR A 221 2.25 2.47 9.38
C THR A 221 1.91 1.05 8.94
N ASN A 222 1.96 0.78 7.63
CA ASN A 222 1.60 -0.50 7.03
C ASN A 222 0.21 -1.00 7.48
N LEU A 223 -0.72 -0.07 7.64
CA LEU A 223 -2.07 -0.29 8.16
C LEU A 223 -2.94 -1.14 7.23
N PHE A 224 -2.46 -1.62 6.10
CA PHE A 224 -3.21 -2.56 5.25
C PHE A 224 -2.39 -3.76 4.83
N GLY A 225 -1.21 -4.00 5.43
CA GLY A 225 -0.30 -5.07 5.01
C GLY A 225 0.29 -4.88 3.61
N PHE A 226 -0.12 -3.85 2.86
CA PHE A 226 0.39 -3.54 1.52
C PHE A 226 1.90 -3.39 1.51
N SER A 227 2.52 -2.86 2.56
CA SER A 227 3.97 -2.87 2.76
C SER A 227 4.78 -2.28 1.59
N ALA A 228 4.39 -1.12 1.03
CA ALA A 228 5.14 -0.51 -0.05
C ALA A 228 6.58 -0.18 0.38
N LEU A 229 7.56 -0.61 -0.42
CA LEU A 229 8.99 -0.38 -0.19
C LEU A 229 9.54 0.64 -1.19
N PRO A 230 10.52 1.47 -0.78
CA PRO A 230 11.07 2.53 -1.62
C PRO A 230 12.16 2.00 -2.58
N GLY A 231 11.73 1.25 -3.59
CA GLY A 231 12.62 0.64 -4.59
C GLY A 231 13.36 1.63 -5.50
N GLY A 232 13.02 2.92 -5.44
CA GLY A 232 13.60 3.94 -6.31
C GLY A 232 13.16 3.81 -7.76
N ILE A 233 13.97 4.34 -8.67
CA ILE A 233 13.73 4.34 -10.11
C ILE A 233 15.00 3.94 -10.88
N ARG A 234 14.82 3.58 -12.14
CA ARG A 234 15.87 3.64 -13.16
C ARG A 234 15.45 4.62 -14.26
N HIS A 235 16.25 5.65 -14.47
CA HIS A 235 15.98 6.66 -15.48
C HIS A 235 16.23 6.11 -16.89
N TYR A 236 15.27 6.26 -17.79
CA TYR A 236 15.30 5.66 -19.14
C TYR A 236 16.43 6.16 -20.05
N LEU A 237 16.70 7.49 -20.05
CA LEU A 237 17.74 8.11 -20.90
C LEU A 237 19.18 8.00 -20.38
N SER A 238 19.38 7.95 -19.06
CA SER A 238 20.73 7.98 -18.48
C SER A 238 21.17 6.61 -17.98
N GLY A 239 20.23 5.68 -17.81
CA GLY A 239 20.45 4.43 -17.11
C GLY A 239 20.69 4.58 -15.60
N ASN A 240 20.73 5.81 -15.09
CA ASN A 240 21.02 6.07 -13.68
C ASN A 240 19.91 5.56 -12.78
N PHE A 241 20.31 4.92 -11.69
CA PHE A 241 19.45 4.60 -10.58
C PHE A 241 19.31 5.82 -9.66
N GLY A 242 18.13 6.01 -9.07
CA GLY A 242 17.87 7.13 -8.17
C GLY A 242 16.81 6.83 -7.13
N ASP A 243 16.82 7.63 -6.07
CA ASP A 243 15.76 7.74 -5.06
C ASP A 243 15.42 6.45 -4.27
N ASN A 244 16.28 5.42 -4.32
CA ASN A 244 16.14 4.26 -3.43
C ASN A 244 16.16 4.69 -1.96
N GLY A 245 15.28 4.09 -1.17
CA GLY A 245 15.06 4.50 0.21
C GLY A 245 14.08 5.68 0.37
N TYR A 246 13.89 6.52 -0.65
CA TYR A 246 13.04 7.71 -0.55
C TYR A 246 11.73 7.62 -1.31
N VAL A 247 11.67 6.87 -2.42
CA VAL A 247 10.48 6.80 -3.27
C VAL A 247 10.12 5.38 -3.65
N SER A 248 8.80 5.15 -3.74
CA SER A 248 8.22 3.98 -4.37
C SER A 248 7.42 4.45 -5.57
N TYR A 249 7.91 4.11 -6.77
CA TYR A 249 7.14 4.22 -8.00
C TYR A 249 6.62 2.83 -8.40
N MET A 250 5.35 2.77 -8.77
CA MET A 250 4.68 1.55 -9.19
C MET A 250 3.92 1.77 -10.49
N TRP A 251 4.18 0.93 -11.49
CA TRP A 251 3.43 1.00 -12.75
C TRP A 251 1.96 0.65 -12.58
N SER A 252 1.12 1.29 -13.39
CA SER A 252 -0.24 0.84 -13.69
C SER A 252 -0.31 0.27 -15.10
N ALA A 253 -1.21 -0.69 -15.34
CA ALA A 253 -1.49 -1.22 -16.67
C ALA A 253 -2.21 -0.22 -17.60
N THR A 254 -2.71 0.91 -17.09
CA THR A 254 -3.39 1.90 -17.92
C THR A 254 -2.37 2.79 -18.68
N PRO A 255 -2.30 2.71 -20.03
CA PRO A 255 -1.53 3.68 -20.82
C PRO A 255 -2.24 5.04 -20.83
N LEU A 256 -1.48 6.13 -20.90
CA LEU A 256 -2.02 7.46 -21.17
C LEU A 256 -2.08 7.70 -22.69
N ASP A 257 -0.95 7.47 -23.36
CA ASP A 257 -0.82 7.56 -24.81
C ASP A 257 0.26 6.60 -25.32
N GLU A 258 0.86 6.87 -26.48
CA GLU A 258 1.92 6.04 -27.06
C GLU A 258 3.22 6.09 -26.25
N ILE A 259 3.54 7.22 -25.62
CA ILE A 259 4.78 7.50 -24.90
C ILE A 259 4.59 7.24 -23.40
N ASP A 260 3.48 7.68 -22.84
CA ASP A 260 3.27 7.73 -21.39
C ASP A 260 2.30 6.67 -20.88
N ALA A 261 2.53 6.22 -19.64
CA ALA A 261 1.61 5.40 -18.87
C ALA A 261 1.44 5.94 -17.46
N PHE A 262 0.36 5.53 -16.79
CA PHE A 262 0.13 5.92 -15.41
C PHE A 262 1.02 5.14 -14.44
N CYS A 263 1.50 5.83 -13.41
CA CYS A 263 2.18 5.23 -12.27
C CYS A 263 1.73 5.88 -10.96
N TYR A 264 1.95 5.16 -9.87
CA TYR A 264 1.66 5.60 -8.51
C TYR A 264 2.94 5.83 -7.75
N TYR A 265 2.98 6.91 -6.98
CA TYR A 265 4.15 7.45 -6.32
C TYR A 265 3.88 7.67 -4.84
N MET A 266 4.78 7.15 -4.02
CA MET A 266 4.88 7.43 -2.59
C MET A 266 6.30 7.91 -2.27
N HIS A 267 6.41 8.93 -1.41
CA HIS A 267 7.68 9.48 -0.94
C HIS A 267 7.77 9.37 0.57
N SER A 268 8.96 9.20 1.15
CA SER A 268 9.13 9.08 2.61
C SER A 268 8.41 10.20 3.35
N GLY A 269 8.72 11.45 3.02
CA GLY A 269 8.09 12.64 3.62
C GLY A 269 6.74 13.11 3.08
N LEU A 270 5.94 12.24 2.43
CA LEU A 270 4.60 12.62 1.98
C LEU A 270 3.55 11.65 2.47
N GLY A 271 2.49 12.15 3.09
CA GLY A 271 1.36 11.36 3.57
C GLY A 271 0.45 10.81 2.49
N ASP A 272 0.47 11.40 1.29
CA ASP A 272 -0.39 11.04 0.18
C ASP A 272 0.27 10.03 -0.78
N ILE A 273 -0.57 9.33 -1.55
CA ILE A 273 -0.16 8.58 -2.74
C ILE A 273 -0.59 9.36 -3.98
N ARG A 274 0.36 9.63 -4.89
CA ARG A 274 0.13 10.46 -6.07
C ARG A 274 0.10 9.61 -7.33
N ARG A 275 -0.83 9.90 -8.22
CA ARG A 275 -0.80 9.39 -9.59
C ARG A 275 -0.03 10.36 -10.48
N TYR A 276 0.86 9.83 -11.30
CA TYR A 276 1.59 10.57 -12.32
C TYR A 276 1.46 9.87 -13.67
N GLU A 277 1.67 10.63 -14.74
CA GLU A 277 2.10 10.10 -16.04
C GLU A 277 3.63 10.14 -16.15
N ARG A 278 4.20 9.07 -16.69
CA ARG A 278 5.63 8.91 -16.97
C ARG A 278 5.83 8.13 -18.24
N GLU A 279 6.97 8.38 -18.87
CA GLU A 279 7.41 7.71 -20.08
C GLU A 279 7.55 6.21 -19.80
N LYS A 280 6.95 5.39 -20.66
CA LYS A 280 6.88 3.92 -20.52
C LYS A 280 8.25 3.27 -20.38
N GLU A 281 9.30 3.94 -20.80
CA GLU A 281 10.68 3.48 -20.74
C GLU A 281 11.33 3.65 -19.36
N TYR A 282 10.71 4.30 -18.36
CA TYR A 282 11.28 4.34 -17.00
C TYR A 282 11.24 2.97 -16.31
N GLY A 283 12.24 2.66 -15.49
CA GLY A 283 12.22 1.47 -14.64
C GLY A 283 11.59 1.73 -13.29
N PHE A 284 10.42 1.15 -13.04
CA PHE A 284 9.71 1.21 -11.76
C PHE A 284 9.41 -0.19 -11.21
N SER A 285 9.16 -0.27 -9.90
CA SER A 285 8.70 -1.52 -9.30
C SER A 285 7.28 -1.83 -9.76
N ILE A 286 6.85 -3.09 -9.60
CA ILE A 286 5.45 -3.46 -9.82
C ILE A 286 4.94 -4.34 -8.69
N ARG A 287 3.63 -4.36 -8.55
CA ARG A 287 2.88 -5.35 -7.77
C ARG A 287 1.74 -5.83 -8.60
N CYS A 288 1.43 -7.10 -8.45
CA CYS A 288 0.31 -7.70 -9.12
C CYS A 288 -0.92 -7.66 -8.21
N VAL A 289 -2.07 -7.57 -8.84
CA VAL A 289 -3.37 -7.67 -8.22
C VAL A 289 -4.12 -8.82 -8.87
N LYS A 290 -5.09 -9.34 -8.14
CA LYS A 290 -6.04 -10.31 -8.61
C LYS A 290 -7.40 -9.94 -8.03
N ASP A 291 -8.40 -9.84 -8.87
CA ASP A 291 -9.76 -9.73 -8.37
C ASP A 291 -10.15 -11.04 -7.70
N LEU A 292 -10.66 -10.93 -6.48
CA LEU A 292 -11.33 -12.07 -5.87
C LEU A 292 -12.60 -12.27 -6.68
N SER A 293 -12.65 -13.37 -7.45
CA SER A 293 -13.84 -13.71 -8.20
C SER A 293 -15.04 -13.57 -7.28
N GLU A 294 -16.01 -12.75 -7.69
CA GLU A 294 -17.31 -12.70 -7.06
C GLU A 294 -17.98 -14.08 -7.22
N ASP A 295 -17.64 -15.04 -6.36
CA ASP A 295 -18.48 -16.21 -6.09
C ASP A 295 -19.74 -15.80 -5.28
N THR A 296 -20.04 -14.50 -5.24
CA THR A 296 -21.33 -13.94 -4.85
C THR A 296 -21.77 -13.01 -5.97
N GLU A 297 -22.52 -13.54 -6.94
CA GLU A 297 -23.31 -12.72 -7.86
C GLU A 297 -24.05 -11.64 -7.04
N GLU A 298 -23.68 -10.37 -7.19
CA GLU A 298 -24.61 -9.30 -6.84
C GLU A 298 -25.86 -9.48 -7.70
N PRO A 299 -27.08 -9.42 -7.13
CA PRO A 299 -28.29 -9.58 -7.91
C PRO A 299 -28.42 -8.43 -8.92
N GLU A 300 -28.31 -8.73 -10.22
CA GLU A 300 -28.73 -7.79 -11.25
C GLU A 300 -30.22 -7.48 -11.09
N ILE A 301 -30.55 -6.22 -10.77
CA ILE A 301 -31.93 -5.73 -10.91
C ILE A 301 -32.17 -5.46 -12.39
N ILE A 302 -32.67 -6.47 -13.10
CA ILE A 302 -33.17 -6.30 -14.47
C ILE A 302 -34.53 -5.62 -14.39
N THR A 303 -34.59 -4.34 -14.76
CA THR A 303 -35.87 -3.63 -14.92
C THR A 303 -36.36 -3.78 -16.35
N TYR A 304 -37.58 -4.27 -16.51
CA TYR A 304 -38.25 -4.31 -17.80
C TYR A 304 -39.15 -3.09 -17.96
N THR A 305 -39.06 -2.43 -19.12
CA THR A 305 -39.97 -1.33 -19.46
C THR A 305 -41.40 -1.87 -19.49
N PRO A 306 -42.35 -1.33 -18.69
CA PRO A 306 -43.73 -1.81 -18.71
C PRO A 306 -44.35 -1.64 -20.09
N THR A 307 -45.00 -2.69 -20.59
CA THR A 307 -45.77 -2.67 -21.83
C THR A 307 -47.27 -2.72 -21.51
N ASP A 308 -48.12 -2.35 -22.47
CA ASP A 308 -49.58 -2.31 -22.32
C ASP A 308 -50.08 -1.52 -21.09
N VAL A 309 -49.59 -0.29 -20.95
CA VAL A 309 -50.01 0.63 -19.88
C VAL A 309 -51.42 1.18 -20.17
N THR A 310 -52.37 0.90 -19.28
CA THR A 310 -53.72 1.46 -19.26
C THR A 310 -53.93 2.32 -18.02
N LEU A 311 -55.10 2.97 -17.89
CA LEU A 311 -55.46 3.75 -16.70
C LEU A 311 -55.47 2.94 -15.39
N THR A 312 -55.56 1.61 -15.45
CA THR A 312 -55.69 0.74 -14.26
C THR A 312 -54.75 -0.46 -14.24
N SER A 313 -53.88 -0.64 -15.24
CA SER A 313 -52.96 -1.79 -15.30
C SER A 313 -51.75 -1.55 -16.19
N ALA A 314 -50.69 -2.33 -15.99
CA ALA A 314 -49.57 -2.49 -16.92
C ALA A 314 -49.06 -3.94 -16.85
N LEU A 315 -48.40 -4.43 -17.90
CA LEU A 315 -47.73 -5.72 -17.94
C LEU A 315 -46.21 -5.51 -17.82
N ILE A 316 -45.57 -6.30 -16.96
CA ILE A 316 -44.10 -6.37 -16.87
C ILE A 316 -43.66 -7.44 -17.86
N GLY A 317 -42.79 -7.05 -18.81
CA GLY A 317 -42.14 -7.98 -19.74
C GLY A 317 -41.01 -8.75 -19.07
#